data_AF-A0A8C8I7C9-F1
#
_entry.id   AF-A0A8C8I7C9-F1
#
_cell.length_a   1.000
_cell.length_b   1.000
_cell.length_c   1.000
_cell.angle_alpha   90.00
_cell.angle_beta   90.00
_cell.angle_gamma   90.00
#
_symmetry.space_group_name_H-M   'P 1'
#
loop_
_entity.id
_entity.type
_entity.pdbx_description
1 polymer ?
#
loop_
_entity_poly.entity_id
_entity_poly.type
_entity_poly.pdbx_seq_one_letter_code
_entity_poly.pdbx_strand_id
1 'polypeptide(L)'
;MASYKLLSKAWKTFIDSVTKPVIKQLLDDLLEDKVLNDEETESVTGENSTRAEQARCLIDMVRRKGSKASDKMISRVQERDPGLHNKLAPGQPAQMSE
;
A
#
# COMPACT_ATOMS: atom_id res chain seq x y z
N MET A 1 11.58 -16.59 4.17
CA MET A 1 10.37 -17.11 3.51
C MET A 1 9.04 -16.83 4.25
N ALA A 2 9.06 -16.25 5.46
CA ALA A 2 7.83 -15.81 6.15
C ALA A 2 7.28 -14.45 5.65
N SER A 3 8.13 -13.58 5.11
CA SER A 3 7.79 -12.18 4.81
C SER A 3 6.78 -12.02 3.66
N TYR A 4 6.84 -12.85 2.60
CA TYR A 4 5.95 -12.69 1.44
C TYR A 4 4.51 -13.14 1.70
N LYS A 5 4.29 -14.13 2.57
CA LYS A 5 2.92 -14.60 2.91
C LYS A 5 2.19 -13.60 3.81
N LEU A 6 2.91 -12.96 4.73
CA LEU A 6 2.33 -11.95 5.62
C LEU A 6 1.97 -10.69 4.85
N LEU A 7 2.83 -10.27 3.91
CA LEU A 7 2.52 -9.21 2.96
C LEU A 7 1.18 -9.46 2.27
N SER A 8 0.94 -10.65 1.71
CA SER A 8 -0.30 -10.92 0.96
C SER A 8 -1.60 -10.73 1.77
N LYS A 9 -1.59 -10.95 3.08
CA LYS A 9 -2.75 -10.66 3.94
C LYS A 9 -2.84 -9.18 4.28
N ALA A 10 -1.72 -8.57 4.63
CA ALA A 10 -1.60 -7.14 4.87
C ALA A 10 -2.16 -6.34 3.68
N TRP A 11 -1.72 -6.65 2.47
CA TRP A 11 -2.18 -6.04 1.22
C TRP A 11 -3.71 -6.15 1.01
N LYS A 12 -4.37 -7.23 1.44
CA LYS A 12 -5.83 -7.32 1.38
C LYS A 12 -6.50 -6.35 2.36
N THR A 13 -6.02 -6.30 3.60
CA THR A 13 -6.51 -5.35 4.59
C THR A 13 -6.25 -3.90 4.16
N PHE A 14 -5.11 -3.65 3.51
CA PHE A 14 -4.79 -2.38 2.87
C PHE A 14 -5.88 -2.00 1.87
N ILE A 15 -6.18 -2.85 0.88
CA ILE A 15 -7.19 -2.58 -0.15
C ILE A 15 -8.55 -2.24 0.45
N ASP A 16 -8.94 -2.93 1.52
CA ASP A 16 -10.22 -2.73 2.19
C ASP A 16 -10.27 -1.41 2.99
N SER A 17 -9.21 -1.11 3.75
CA SER A 17 -9.15 0.04 4.67
C SER A 17 -8.64 1.34 4.03
N VAL A 18 -7.87 1.27 2.94
CA VAL A 18 -7.26 2.44 2.32
C VAL A 18 -8.31 3.31 1.61
N THR A 19 -8.08 4.62 1.63
CA THR A 19 -8.95 5.59 0.96
C THR A 19 -8.30 6.12 -0.32
N LYS A 20 -9.11 6.62 -1.27
CA LYS A 20 -8.62 7.24 -2.51
C LYS A 20 -7.53 8.31 -2.31
N PRO A 21 -7.64 9.25 -1.35
CA PRO A 21 -6.58 10.23 -1.12
C PRO A 21 -5.27 9.59 -0.66
N VAL A 22 -5.33 8.60 0.25
CA VAL A 22 -4.13 7.88 0.70
C VAL A 22 -3.47 7.13 -0.45
N ILE A 23 -4.25 6.51 -1.34
CA ILE A 23 -3.71 5.86 -2.56
C ILE A 23 -2.97 6.89 -3.43
N LYS A 24 -3.57 8.06 -3.69
CA LYS A 24 -2.92 9.12 -4.47
C LYS A 24 -1.63 9.62 -3.82
N GLN A 25 -1.64 9.83 -2.50
CA GLN A 25 -0.43 10.25 -1.78
C GLN A 25 0.68 9.20 -1.87
N LEU A 26 0.34 7.91 -1.72
CA LEU A 26 1.30 6.83 -1.86
C LEU A 26 1.86 6.73 -3.28
N LEU A 27 1.05 6.99 -4.31
CA LEU A 27 1.54 7.06 -5.68
C LEU A 27 2.54 8.19 -5.87
N ASP A 28 2.23 9.38 -5.36
CA ASP A 28 3.09 10.56 -5.43
C ASP A 28 4.42 10.33 -4.68
N ASP A 29 4.36 9.76 -3.47
CA ASP A 29 5.55 9.36 -2.69
C ASP A 29 6.41 8.34 -3.45
N LEU A 30 5.77 7.34 -4.07
CA LEU A 30 6.47 6.32 -4.84
C LEU A 30 7.04 6.86 -6.15
N LEU A 31 6.41 7.87 -6.76
CA LEU A 31 6.90 8.59 -7.93
C LEU A 31 8.12 9.44 -7.56
N GLU A 32 8.06 10.16 -6.44
CA GLU A 32 9.17 10.94 -5.89
C GLU A 32 10.38 10.05 -5.57
N ASP A 33 10.12 8.87 -5.00
CA ASP A 33 11.15 7.86 -4.72
C ASP A 33 11.71 7.17 -5.96
N LYS A 34 11.24 7.54 -7.17
CA LYS A 34 11.53 6.91 -8.47
C LYS A 34 11.27 5.41 -8.45
N VAL A 35 10.35 4.96 -7.59
CA VAL A 35 9.83 3.61 -7.63
C VAL A 35 8.84 3.53 -8.77
N LEU A 36 7.90 4.48 -8.87
CA LEU A 36 6.93 4.58 -9.96
C LEU A 36 7.30 5.64 -10.99
N ASN A 37 6.67 5.53 -12.15
CA ASN A 37 6.79 6.44 -13.28
C ASN A 37 5.47 7.21 -13.40
N ASP A 38 5.46 8.35 -14.11
CA ASP A 38 4.24 9.13 -14.32
C ASP A 38 3.15 8.29 -14.99
N GLU A 39 3.51 7.59 -16.08
CA GLU A 39 2.61 6.70 -16.83
C GLU A 39 2.02 5.59 -15.96
N GLU A 40 2.84 4.98 -15.10
CA GLU A 40 2.40 3.93 -14.18
C GLU A 40 1.43 4.49 -13.14
N THR A 41 1.73 5.67 -12.60
CA THR A 41 0.89 6.37 -11.64
C THR A 41 -0.47 6.73 -12.23
N GLU A 42 -0.48 7.29 -13.45
CA GLU A 42 -1.70 7.61 -14.19
C GLU A 42 -2.55 6.36 -14.46
N SER A 43 -1.91 5.25 -14.84
CA SER A 43 -2.56 3.97 -15.07
C SER A 43 -3.28 3.44 -13.81
N VAL A 44 -2.71 3.67 -12.63
CA VAL A 44 -3.37 3.36 -11.35
C VAL A 44 -4.51 4.34 -11.06
N THR A 45 -4.31 5.65 -11.28
CA THR A 45 -5.33 6.68 -11.00
C THR A 45 -6.43 6.82 -12.04
N GLY A 46 -6.48 5.96 -13.06
CA GLY A 46 -7.45 6.02 -14.15
C GLY A 46 -8.87 6.35 -13.68
N GLU A 47 -9.56 7.23 -14.41
CA GLU A 47 -10.84 7.85 -13.99
C GLU A 47 -11.94 6.85 -13.62
N ASN A 48 -11.91 5.63 -14.17
CA ASN A 48 -12.90 4.59 -13.92
C ASN A 48 -12.50 3.58 -12.81
N SER A 49 -11.33 3.73 -12.20
CA SER A 49 -10.81 2.78 -11.22
C SER A 49 -11.45 2.99 -9.84
N THR A 50 -11.99 1.93 -9.25
CA THR A 50 -12.49 1.95 -7.86
C THR A 50 -11.34 2.01 -6.87
N ARG A 51 -11.55 2.47 -5.63
CA ARG A 51 -10.45 2.52 -4.63
C ARG A 51 -9.74 1.17 -4.47
N ALA A 52 -10.52 0.08 -4.56
CA ALA A 52 -10.00 -1.27 -4.39
C ALA A 52 -9.14 -1.69 -5.59
N GLU A 53 -9.56 -1.35 -6.81
CA GLU A 53 -8.79 -1.58 -8.04
C GLU A 53 -7.50 -0.76 -8.02
N GLN A 54 -7.58 0.52 -7.67
CA GLN A 54 -6.40 1.40 -7.58
C GLN A 54 -5.39 0.86 -6.56
N ALA A 55 -5.86 0.51 -5.36
CA ALA A 55 -5.02 -0.11 -4.35
C ALA A 55 -4.40 -1.41 -4.87
N ARG A 56 -5.19 -2.29 -5.48
CA ARG A 56 -4.69 -3.57 -6.00
C ARG A 56 -3.64 -3.40 -7.10
N CYS A 57 -3.84 -2.47 -8.03
CA CYS A 57 -2.84 -2.14 -9.05
C CYS A 57 -1.55 -1.63 -8.41
N LEU A 58 -1.65 -0.71 -7.46
CA LEU A 58 -0.48 -0.16 -6.75
C LEU A 58 0.35 -1.25 -6.08
N ILE A 59 -0.32 -2.22 -5.46
CA ILE A 59 0.30 -3.41 -4.85
C ILE A 59 0.99 -4.28 -5.89
N ASP A 60 0.32 -4.55 -7.02
CA ASP A 60 0.89 -5.37 -8.09
C ASP A 60 2.14 -4.71 -8.67
N MET A 61 2.12 -3.39 -8.88
CA MET A 61 3.27 -2.65 -9.39
C MET A 61 4.46 -2.68 -8.43
N VAL A 62 4.21 -2.43 -7.15
CA VAL A 62 5.24 -2.50 -6.11
C VAL A 62 5.81 -3.91 -5.99
N ARG A 63 4.98 -4.94 -6.13
CA ARG A 63 5.42 -6.34 -6.14
C ARG A 63 6.22 -6.70 -7.40
N ARG A 64 5.83 -6.20 -8.57
CA ARG A 64 6.57 -6.40 -9.84
C ARG A 64 7.94 -5.75 -9.81
N LYS A 65 8.07 -4.59 -9.16
CA LYS A 65 9.35 -3.88 -9.00
C LYS A 65 10.30 -4.57 -8.03
N GLY A 66 9.77 -5.38 -7.13
CA GLY A 66 10.53 -6.23 -6.22
C GLY A 66 10.58 -5.71 -4.79
N SER A 67 11.35 -6.39 -3.95
CA SER A 67 11.34 -6.20 -2.50
C SER A 67 11.63 -4.75 -2.09
N LYS A 68 12.57 -4.08 -2.78
CA LYS A 68 12.97 -2.70 -2.47
C LYS A 68 11.81 -1.70 -2.59
N ALA A 69 10.92 -1.90 -3.55
CA ALA A 69 9.71 -1.10 -3.69
C ALA A 69 8.70 -1.41 -2.58
N SER A 70 8.56 -2.70 -2.21
CA SER A 70 7.69 -3.11 -1.09
C SER A 70 8.13 -2.51 0.23
N ASP A 71 9.43 -2.53 0.54
CA ASP A 71 9.98 -1.90 1.73
C ASP A 71 9.70 -0.39 1.74
N LYS A 72 9.91 0.29 0.60
CA LYS A 72 9.61 1.71 0.46
C LYS A 72 8.13 2.01 0.74
N MET A 73 7.25 1.21 0.14
CA MET A 73 5.81 1.38 0.32
C MET A 73 5.39 1.19 1.78
N ILE A 74 5.91 0.17 2.47
CA ILE A 74 5.60 -0.05 3.89
C ILE A 74 6.02 1.16 4.73
N SER A 75 7.21 1.71 4.46
CA SER A 75 7.70 2.91 5.14
C SER A 75 6.78 4.12 4.91
N ARG A 76 6.37 4.36 3.66
CA ARG A 76 5.43 5.45 3.33
C ARG A 76 4.06 5.24 3.96
N VAL A 77 3.55 4.00 3.97
CA VAL A 77 2.29 3.69 4.65
C VAL A 77 2.39 3.96 6.15
N GLN A 78 3.51 3.65 6.80
CA GLN A 78 3.73 3.96 8.21
C GLN A 78 3.73 5.48 8.48
N GLU A 79 4.35 6.26 7.60
CA GLU A 79 4.39 7.73 7.72
C GLU A 79 3.03 8.37 7.46
N ARG A 80 2.28 7.89 6.46
CA ARG A 80 0.98 8.44 6.06
C ARG A 80 -0.16 7.98 6.96
N ASP A 81 -0.17 6.70 7.31
CA ASP A 81 -1.21 6.10 8.14
C ASP A 81 -0.62 4.98 9.03
N PRO A 82 -0.11 5.35 10.22
CA PRO A 82 0.42 4.38 11.17
C PRO A 82 -0.66 3.42 11.69
N GLY A 83 -1.94 3.81 11.67
CA GLY A 83 -3.05 2.93 12.02
C GLY A 83 -3.24 1.82 10.99
N LEU A 84 -3.10 2.16 9.72
CA LEU A 84 -3.14 1.24 8.61
C LEU A 84 -1.90 0.35 8.63
N HIS A 85 -0.69 0.88 8.88
CA HIS A 85 0.51 0.07 9.08
C HIS A 85 0.35 -0.96 10.22
N ASN A 86 -0.27 -0.59 11.34
CA ASN A 86 -0.58 -1.54 12.41
C ASN A 86 -1.55 -2.65 11.97
N LYS A 87 -2.48 -2.36 11.07
CA LYS A 87 -3.35 -3.39 10.45
C LYS A 87 -2.61 -4.28 9.45
N LEU A 88 -1.46 -3.85 8.93
CA LEU A 88 -0.61 -4.60 8.02
C LEU A 88 0.37 -5.54 8.75
N ALA A 89 0.90 -5.12 9.89
CA ALA A 89 1.80 -5.93 10.70
C ALA A 89 1.00 -6.98 11.52
N PRO A 90 1.19 -8.29 11.30
CA PRO A 90 0.55 -9.32 12.11
C PRO A 90 1.29 -9.41 13.44
N GLY A 91 0.90 -8.58 14.41
CA GLY A 91 1.60 -8.56 15.68
C GLY A 91 1.13 -7.52 16.67
N GLN A 92 -0.17 -7.44 16.95
CA GLN A 92 -0.65 -6.96 18.26
C GLN A 92 -2.11 -7.43 18.50
N PRO A 93 -2.32 -8.47 19.33
CA PRO A 93 -3.59 -8.66 20.02
C PRO A 93 -3.62 -7.76 21.24
N ALA A 94 -4.18 -6.54 21.15
CA ALA A 94 -4.35 -5.65 22.31
C ALA A 94 -4.98 -4.30 21.91
N GLN A 95 -6.05 -3.75 22.49
CA GLN A 95 -6.86 -4.09 23.65
C GLN A 95 -8.23 -3.37 23.50
N MET A 96 -9.29 -4.05 23.91
CA MET A 96 -10.42 -3.53 24.69
C MET A 96 -10.26 -2.12 25.28
N SER A 97 -11.27 -1.28 25.11
CA SER A 97 -11.67 -0.26 26.09
C SER A 97 -13.18 -0.32 26.17
N GLU A 98 -13.66 -0.48 27.40
CA GLU A 98 -15.03 -0.76 27.88
C GLU A 98 -16.22 -0.10 27.15
#